data_AF-F4L409-F1
#
_entry.id   AF-F4L409-F1
#
_cell.length_a   1.000
_cell.length_b   1.000
_cell.length_c   1.000
_cell.angle_alpha   90.00
_cell.angle_beta   90.00
_cell.angle_gamma   90.00
#
_symmetry.space_group_name_H-M   'P 1'
#
loop_
_entity.id
_entity.type
_entity.pdbx_description
1 polymer ?
#
loop_
_entity_poly.entity_id
_entity_poly.type
_entity_poly.pdbx_seq_one_letter_code
_entity_poly.pdbx_strand_id
1 'polypeptide(L)'
;MINGRMDKFSLWVLIFMLSACDVADLPFQTEGETILAKSKQLNCTQKRYEQTIDSLWDVVSTRLEKVLPDTMPSGRRENMINIRNATLLKQFKIFYVTLDTTSLNLITRSGAIDSLTALQVSALKLQQEAHEKKVLDFLMKVEKQDPVAARKWNENFLKAAKEDCK
;
A
#
# COMPACT_ATOMS: atom_id res chain seq x y z
N MET A 1 21.76 70.85 27.36
CA MET A 1 20.41 70.39 27.01
C MET A 1 20.37 70.11 25.52
N ILE A 2 20.42 68.85 25.12
CA ILE A 2 20.20 68.43 23.73
C ILE A 2 19.04 67.42 23.78
N ASN A 3 17.86 67.87 23.36
CA ASN A 3 16.66 67.04 23.23
C ASN A 3 16.80 66.18 21.97
N GLY A 4 17.24 64.93 22.13
CA GLY A 4 17.20 63.91 21.08
C GLY A 4 15.86 63.19 21.08
N ARG A 5 14.94 63.63 20.21
CA ARG A 5 13.66 62.96 19.95
C ARG A 5 13.95 61.69 19.14
N MET A 6 13.94 60.52 19.79
CA MET A 6 14.02 59.24 19.08
C MET A 6 12.68 58.98 18.37
N ASP A 7 12.71 59.02 17.04
CA ASP A 7 11.56 58.75 16.19
C ASP A 7 11.12 57.29 16.33
N LYS A 8 9.86 57.11 16.74
CA LYS A 8 9.18 55.84 17.00
C LYS A 8 9.03 54.93 15.76
N PHE A 9 9.51 55.37 14.59
CA PHE A 9 9.49 54.62 13.34
C PHE A 9 10.60 53.56 13.25
N SER A 10 11.64 53.63 14.08
CA SER A 10 12.76 52.67 14.03
C SER A 10 12.44 51.32 14.68
N LEU A 11 11.44 51.24 15.57
CA LEU A 11 11.14 50.00 16.31
C LEU A 11 10.29 49.00 15.51
N TRP A 12 9.50 49.45 14.54
CA TRP A 12 8.61 48.58 13.76
C TRP A 12 9.33 47.81 12.66
N VAL A 13 10.46 48.33 12.16
CA VAL A 13 11.28 47.64 11.15
C VAL A 13 12.06 46.47 11.76
N LEU A 14 12.43 46.56 13.04
CA LEU A 14 13.10 45.48 13.77
C LEU A 14 12.17 44.30 14.09
N ILE A 15 10.86 44.53 14.24
CA ILE A 15 9.88 43.47 14.50
C ILE A 15 9.56 42.69 13.22
N PHE A 16 9.65 43.32 12.03
CA PHE A 16 9.37 42.66 10.75
C PHE A 16 10.50 41.77 10.23
N MET A 17 11.72 41.89 10.76
CA MET A 17 12.83 40.99 10.41
C MET A 17 12.92 39.71 11.25
N LEU A 18 12.12 39.58 12.32
CA LEU A 18 12.07 38.37 13.14
C LEU A 18 11.04 37.34 12.65
N SER A 19 10.17 37.68 11.69
CA SER A 19 9.18 36.77 11.10
C SER A 19 9.66 36.04 9.84
N ALA A 20 10.95 36.12 9.50
CA ALA A 20 11.54 35.45 8.34
C ALA A 20 12.31 34.15 8.68
N CYS A 21 12.25 33.67 9.92
CA CYS A 21 12.74 32.35 10.32
C CYS A 21 11.56 31.51 10.79
N ASP A 22 11.08 30.59 9.95
CA ASP A 22 10.66 29.25 10.39
C ASP A 22 10.33 28.33 9.20
N VAL A 23 11.21 28.31 8.21
CA VAL A 23 11.35 27.13 7.35
C VAL A 23 12.84 26.78 7.28
N ALA A 24 13.46 26.63 8.45
CA ALA A 24 14.65 25.81 8.54
C ALA A 24 14.19 24.37 8.31
N ASP A 25 14.08 23.99 7.03
CA ASP A 25 13.84 22.62 6.62
C ASP A 25 14.96 21.80 7.26
N LEU A 26 14.65 21.05 8.32
CA LEU A 26 15.63 20.24 9.03
C LEU A 26 16.35 19.40 7.98
N PRO A 27 17.69 19.29 8.03
CA PRO A 27 18.41 18.55 7.00
C PRO A 27 17.77 17.16 6.91
N PHE A 28 17.38 16.77 5.69
CA PHE A 28 16.71 15.50 5.35
C PHE A 28 15.21 15.38 5.62
N GLN A 29 14.53 16.40 6.16
CA GLN A 29 13.11 16.25 6.51
C GLN A 29 12.22 16.06 5.28
N THR A 30 12.21 17.01 4.34
CA THR A 30 11.42 16.90 3.10
C THR A 30 11.72 15.62 2.31
N GLU A 31 13.00 15.24 2.19
CA GLU A 31 13.42 14.01 1.49
C GLU A 31 12.91 12.76 2.21
N GLY A 32 13.13 12.67 3.53
CA GLY A 32 12.70 11.54 4.35
C GLY A 32 11.18 11.38 4.36
N GLU A 33 10.42 12.46 4.49
CA GLU A 33 8.95 12.45 4.45
C GLU A 33 8.43 11.97 3.10
N THR A 34 9.06 12.39 1.99
CA THR A 34 8.70 11.94 0.64
C THR A 34 8.93 10.43 0.47
N ILE A 35 10.09 9.93 0.89
CA ILE A 35 10.41 8.50 0.82
C ILE A 35 9.47 7.71 1.75
N LEU A 36 9.16 8.23 2.94
CA LEU A 36 8.25 7.60 3.89
C LEU A 36 6.82 7.51 3.33
N ALA A 37 6.30 8.60 2.76
CA ALA A 37 5.00 8.63 2.12
C ALA A 37 4.89 7.60 0.99
N LYS A 38 5.96 7.46 0.17
CA LYS A 38 6.01 6.45 -0.87
C LYS A 38 6.01 5.02 -0.31
N SER A 39 6.71 4.79 0.82
CA SER A 39 6.70 3.51 1.53
C SER A 39 5.28 3.10 1.93
N LYS A 40 4.53 4.04 2.55
CA LYS A 40 3.12 3.82 2.93
C LYS A 40 2.24 3.55 1.72
N GLN A 41 2.40 4.33 0.65
CA GLN A 41 1.64 4.15 -0.59
C GLN A 41 1.83 2.75 -1.17
N LEU A 42 3.07 2.27 -1.28
CA LEU A 42 3.37 0.96 -1.85
C LEU A 42 2.79 -0.16 -0.99
N ASN A 43 2.95 -0.09 0.33
CA ASN A 43 2.37 -1.05 1.27
C ASN A 43 0.84 -1.12 1.15
N CYS A 44 0.18 0.05 1.08
CA CYS A 44 -1.27 0.09 0.94
C CYS A 44 -1.78 -0.35 -0.43
N THR A 45 -0.99 -0.14 -1.47
CA THR A 45 -1.31 -0.67 -2.80
C THR A 45 -1.26 -2.20 -2.78
N GLN A 46 -0.26 -2.78 -2.13
CA GLN A 46 -0.15 -4.24 -1.97
C GLN A 46 -1.36 -4.81 -1.23
N LYS A 47 -1.66 -4.29 -0.02
CA LYS A 47 -2.82 -4.73 0.78
C LYS A 47 -4.13 -4.62 0.00
N ARG A 48 -4.30 -3.57 -0.80
CA ARG A 48 -5.50 -3.40 -1.65
C ARG A 48 -5.60 -4.50 -2.71
N TYR A 49 -4.51 -4.90 -3.34
CA TYR A 49 -4.52 -6.00 -4.31
C TYR A 49 -4.86 -7.33 -3.63
N GLU A 50 -4.27 -7.62 -2.48
CA GLU A 50 -4.58 -8.80 -1.66
C GLU A 50 -6.09 -8.85 -1.33
N GLN A 51 -6.63 -7.77 -0.77
CA GLN A 51 -8.06 -7.66 -0.46
C GLN A 51 -8.97 -7.79 -1.68
N THR A 52 -8.54 -7.26 -2.84
CA THR A 52 -9.31 -7.36 -4.08
C THR A 52 -9.40 -8.82 -4.54
N ILE A 53 -8.28 -9.55 -4.51
CA ILE A 53 -8.23 -10.97 -4.89
C ILE A 53 -9.07 -11.80 -3.91
N ASP A 54 -8.91 -11.58 -2.60
CA ASP A 54 -9.68 -12.29 -1.57
C ASP A 54 -11.18 -12.07 -1.77
N SER A 55 -11.60 -10.81 -1.91
CA SER A 55 -13.01 -10.46 -2.13
C SER A 55 -13.58 -11.12 -3.40
N LEU A 56 -12.82 -11.13 -4.50
CA LEU A 56 -13.24 -11.77 -5.74
C LEU A 56 -13.50 -13.26 -5.56
N TRP A 57 -12.62 -13.95 -4.84
CA TRP A 57 -12.73 -15.38 -4.61
C TRP A 57 -13.79 -15.74 -3.57
N ASP A 58 -13.99 -14.92 -2.54
CA ASP A 58 -15.06 -15.12 -1.56
C ASP A 58 -16.45 -15.03 -2.20
N VAL A 59 -16.63 -14.14 -3.19
CA VAL A 59 -17.86 -14.07 -4.00
C VAL A 59 -18.06 -15.34 -4.83
N VAL A 60 -16.99 -15.91 -5.39
CA VAL A 60 -17.04 -17.19 -6.13
C VAL A 60 -17.41 -18.32 -5.18
N SER A 61 -16.76 -18.44 -4.03
CA SER A 61 -17.02 -19.46 -3.02
C SER A 61 -18.48 -19.41 -2.55
N THR A 62 -18.99 -18.21 -2.22
CA THR A 62 -20.39 -18.00 -1.83
C THR A 62 -21.37 -18.43 -2.92
N ARG A 63 -21.03 -18.24 -4.20
CA ARG A 63 -21.86 -18.71 -5.32
C ARG A 63 -21.82 -20.24 -5.40
N LEU A 64 -20.65 -20.84 -5.31
CA LEU A 64 -20.46 -22.29 -5.38
C LEU A 64 -21.20 -23.02 -4.26
N GLU A 65 -21.21 -22.48 -3.03
CA GLU A 65 -22.00 -23.02 -1.91
C GLU A 65 -23.48 -23.19 -2.26
N LYS A 66 -24.04 -22.27 -3.06
CA LYS A 66 -25.47 -22.26 -3.41
C LYS A 66 -25.82 -23.14 -4.60
N VAL A 67 -24.86 -23.39 -5.50
CA VAL A 67 -25.14 -24.08 -6.77
C VAL A 67 -24.58 -25.49 -6.84
N LEU A 68 -23.63 -25.85 -5.97
CA LEU A 68 -23.14 -27.21 -5.88
C LEU A 68 -24.18 -28.11 -5.21
N PRO A 69 -24.45 -29.31 -5.76
CA PRO A 69 -25.47 -30.20 -5.24
C PRO A 69 -25.07 -30.76 -3.88
N ASP A 70 -26.03 -30.83 -2.96
CA ASP A 70 -25.82 -31.38 -1.61
C ASP A 70 -25.54 -32.89 -1.62
N THR A 71 -25.84 -33.58 -2.73
CA THR A 71 -25.53 -34.99 -2.94
C THR A 71 -24.05 -35.24 -3.26
N MET A 72 -23.26 -34.18 -3.51
CA MET A 72 -21.82 -34.29 -3.70
C MET A 72 -21.14 -34.69 -2.38
N PRO A 73 -20.12 -35.59 -2.38
CA PRO A 73 -19.35 -35.89 -1.18
C PRO A 73 -18.75 -34.62 -0.56
N SER A 74 -18.92 -34.47 0.75
CA SER A 74 -18.60 -33.25 1.51
C SER A 74 -17.18 -32.73 1.24
N GLY A 75 -16.16 -33.59 1.32
CA GLY A 75 -14.77 -33.17 1.08
C GLY A 75 -14.52 -32.69 -0.35
N ARG A 76 -15.25 -33.21 -1.36
CA ARG A 76 -15.15 -32.71 -2.74
C ARG A 76 -15.86 -31.37 -2.91
N ARG A 77 -17.04 -31.23 -2.30
CA ARG A 77 -17.82 -29.97 -2.31
C ARG A 77 -17.01 -28.85 -1.67
N GLU A 78 -16.45 -29.10 -0.50
CA GLU A 78 -15.59 -28.15 0.22
C GLU A 78 -14.34 -27.78 -0.58
N ASN A 79 -13.65 -28.76 -1.18
CA ASN A 79 -12.51 -28.47 -2.04
C ASN A 79 -12.91 -27.55 -3.21
N MET A 80 -14.00 -27.85 -3.93
CA MET A 80 -14.47 -26.99 -5.01
C MET A 80 -14.80 -25.57 -4.56
N ILE A 81 -15.42 -25.39 -3.40
CA ILE A 81 -15.74 -24.07 -2.85
C ILE A 81 -14.47 -23.24 -2.55
N ASN A 82 -13.41 -23.91 -2.09
CA ASN A 82 -12.17 -23.25 -1.66
C ASN A 82 -11.12 -23.08 -2.76
N ILE A 83 -11.36 -23.59 -3.97
CA ILE A 83 -10.43 -23.42 -5.09
C ILE A 83 -10.47 -21.97 -5.58
N ARG A 84 -9.33 -21.28 -5.42
CA ARG A 84 -9.09 -19.93 -5.94
C ARG A 84 -8.36 -19.96 -7.28
N ASN A 85 -8.85 -20.78 -8.22
CA ASN A 85 -8.25 -20.94 -9.53
C ASN A 85 -9.33 -21.22 -10.59
N ALA A 86 -9.48 -20.29 -11.53
CA ALA A 86 -10.55 -20.36 -12.53
C ALA A 86 -10.38 -21.53 -13.50
N THR A 87 -9.15 -21.88 -13.87
CA THR A 87 -8.87 -22.99 -14.79
C THR A 87 -9.25 -24.32 -14.15
N LEU A 88 -8.85 -24.55 -12.90
CA LEU A 88 -9.22 -25.75 -12.16
C LEU A 88 -10.74 -25.84 -11.98
N LEU A 89 -11.40 -24.76 -11.58
CA LEU A 89 -12.86 -24.71 -11.44
C LEU A 89 -13.59 -25.05 -12.75
N LYS A 90 -13.10 -24.56 -13.89
CA LYS A 90 -13.66 -24.88 -15.21
C LYS A 90 -13.48 -26.34 -15.61
N GLN A 91 -12.40 -26.99 -15.16
CA GLN A 91 -12.17 -28.41 -15.43
C GLN A 91 -13.17 -29.31 -14.70
N PHE A 92 -13.72 -28.91 -13.54
CA PHE A 92 -14.78 -29.69 -12.88
C PHE A 92 -16.06 -29.82 -13.69
N LYS A 93 -16.30 -28.90 -14.63
CA LYS A 93 -17.40 -28.99 -15.60
C LYS A 93 -17.33 -30.28 -16.42
N ILE A 94 -16.13 -30.81 -16.63
CA ILE A 94 -15.88 -32.01 -17.45
C ILE A 94 -16.16 -33.29 -16.66
N PHE A 95 -16.00 -33.27 -15.33
CA PHE A 95 -15.93 -34.52 -14.57
C PHE A 95 -17.09 -34.77 -13.60
N TYR A 96 -17.78 -33.74 -13.08
CA TYR A 96 -18.69 -33.98 -11.93
C TYR A 96 -19.96 -33.12 -11.86
N VAL A 97 -19.94 -31.84 -12.27
CA VAL A 97 -21.11 -30.95 -12.16
C VAL A 97 -21.15 -29.96 -13.30
N THR A 98 -22.31 -29.84 -13.95
CA THR A 98 -22.58 -28.75 -14.90
C THR A 98 -22.93 -27.48 -14.14
N LEU A 99 -21.97 -26.57 -14.00
CA LEU A 99 -22.22 -25.23 -13.47
C LEU A 99 -23.08 -24.42 -14.46
N ASP A 100 -24.02 -23.62 -13.92
CA ASP A 100 -24.82 -22.71 -14.71
C ASP A 100 -23.98 -21.59 -15.36
N THR A 101 -24.49 -21.00 -16.43
CA THR A 101 -23.80 -19.95 -17.20
C THR A 101 -23.38 -18.77 -16.32
N THR A 102 -24.21 -18.38 -15.34
CA THR A 102 -23.87 -17.27 -14.44
C THR A 102 -22.67 -17.61 -13.56
N SER A 103 -22.62 -18.82 -13.00
CA SER A 103 -21.47 -19.30 -12.22
C SER A 103 -20.20 -19.39 -13.06
N LEU A 104 -20.29 -19.90 -14.30
CA LEU A 104 -19.13 -19.99 -15.21
C LEU A 104 -18.61 -18.61 -15.64
N ASN A 105 -19.50 -17.65 -15.89
CA ASN A 105 -19.13 -16.28 -16.21
C ASN A 105 -18.44 -15.60 -15.04
N LEU A 106 -18.95 -15.79 -13.82
CA LEU A 106 -18.34 -15.28 -12.60
C LEU A 106 -16.92 -15.83 -12.42
N ILE A 107 -16.74 -17.16 -12.49
CA ILE A 107 -15.42 -17.81 -12.38
C ILE A 107 -14.46 -17.30 -13.46
N THR A 108 -14.94 -17.16 -14.70
CA THR A 108 -14.13 -16.65 -15.81
C THR A 108 -13.67 -15.21 -15.56
N ARG A 109 -14.58 -14.35 -15.13
CA ARG A 109 -14.29 -12.94 -14.85
C ARG A 109 -13.35 -12.81 -13.67
N SER A 110 -13.59 -13.52 -12.56
CA SER A 110 -12.71 -13.50 -11.39
C SER A 110 -11.30 -13.98 -11.77
N GLY A 111 -11.18 -15.06 -12.54
CA GLY A 111 -9.87 -15.53 -13.02
C GLY A 111 -9.13 -14.53 -13.92
N ALA A 112 -9.85 -13.81 -14.78
CA ALA A 112 -9.25 -12.76 -15.61
C ALA A 112 -8.76 -11.58 -14.76
N ILE A 113 -9.56 -11.14 -13.78
CA ILE A 113 -9.17 -10.05 -12.87
C ILE A 113 -7.97 -10.47 -12.02
N ASP A 114 -8.01 -11.65 -11.41
CA ASP A 114 -6.91 -12.22 -10.62
C ASP A 114 -5.60 -12.28 -11.43
N SER A 115 -5.67 -12.74 -12.68
CA SER A 115 -4.50 -12.78 -13.57
C SER A 115 -3.94 -11.37 -13.85
N LEU A 116 -4.81 -10.38 -14.09
CA LEU A 116 -4.38 -9.00 -14.29
C LEU A 116 -3.79 -8.39 -13.00
N THR A 117 -4.39 -8.69 -11.84
CA THR A 117 -3.89 -8.24 -10.55
C THR A 117 -2.54 -8.88 -10.23
N ALA A 118 -2.31 -10.15 -10.57
CA ALA A 118 -1.00 -10.80 -10.42
C ALA A 118 0.10 -10.08 -11.23
N LEU A 119 -0.20 -9.60 -12.44
CA LEU A 119 0.73 -8.77 -13.21
C LEU A 119 1.02 -7.43 -12.53
N GLN A 120 -0.01 -6.80 -11.94
CA GLN A 120 0.14 -5.55 -11.18
C GLN A 120 0.96 -5.75 -9.90
N VAL A 121 0.78 -6.86 -9.19
CA VAL A 121 1.58 -7.24 -8.02
C VAL A 121 3.04 -7.46 -8.41
N SER A 122 3.31 -8.10 -9.55
CA SER A 122 4.67 -8.25 -10.07
C SER A 122 5.33 -6.90 -10.34
N ALA A 123 4.62 -5.98 -10.99
CA ALA A 123 5.11 -4.62 -11.21
C ALA A 123 5.30 -3.83 -9.90
N LEU A 124 4.42 -4.04 -8.91
CA LEU A 124 4.52 -3.43 -7.59
C LEU A 124 5.78 -3.92 -6.85
N LYS A 125 6.12 -5.20 -6.97
CA LYS A 125 7.33 -5.78 -6.38
C LYS A 125 8.60 -5.09 -6.89
N LEU A 126 8.69 -4.85 -8.20
CA LEU A 126 9.81 -4.10 -8.78
C LEU A 126 9.89 -2.66 -8.24
N GLN A 127 8.74 -2.02 -8.01
CA GLN A 127 8.70 -0.69 -7.39
C GLN A 127 9.14 -0.72 -5.92
N GLN A 128 8.77 -1.77 -5.18
CA GLN A 128 9.19 -1.97 -3.79
C GLN A 128 10.71 -2.17 -3.70
N GLU A 129 11.29 -3.05 -4.52
CA GLU A 129 12.75 -3.29 -4.54
C GLU A 129 13.52 -2.00 -4.88
N ALA A 130 13.08 -1.24 -5.89
CA ALA A 130 13.68 0.04 -6.24
C ALA A 130 13.53 1.08 -5.11
N HIS A 131 12.44 1.03 -4.37
CA HIS A 131 12.17 1.94 -3.26
C HIS A 131 12.95 1.58 -1.99
N GLU A 132 13.10 0.30 -1.67
CA GLU A 132 13.95 -0.20 -0.58
C GLU A 132 15.40 0.26 -0.75
N LYS A 133 15.90 0.23 -1.99
CA LYS A 133 17.22 0.79 -2.29
C LYS A 133 17.30 2.29 -1.97
N LYS A 134 16.28 3.08 -2.31
CA LYS A 134 16.23 4.51 -1.98
C LYS A 134 16.18 4.75 -0.46
N VAL A 135 15.46 3.91 0.28
CA VAL A 135 15.43 3.96 1.74
C VAL A 135 16.81 3.71 2.31
N LEU A 136 17.52 2.66 1.84
CA LEU A 136 18.87 2.35 2.28
C LEU A 136 19.85 3.48 1.96
N ASP A 137 19.85 3.98 0.72
CA ASP A 137 20.72 5.07 0.28
C ASP A 137 20.49 6.34 1.13
N PHE A 138 19.22 6.65 1.43
CA PHE A 138 18.83 7.74 2.32
C PHE A 138 19.35 7.53 3.75
N LEU A 139 19.11 6.37 4.35
CA LEU A 139 19.56 6.08 5.71
C LEU A 139 21.08 6.13 5.82
N MET A 140 21.82 5.61 4.84
CA MET A 140 23.28 5.72 4.79
C MET A 140 23.76 7.17 4.66
N LYS A 141 23.06 8.00 3.88
CA LYS A 141 23.35 9.44 3.74
C LYS A 141 23.13 10.19 5.05
N VAL A 142 22.03 9.90 5.74
CA VAL A 142 21.70 10.51 7.04
C VAL A 142 22.69 10.02 8.10
N GLU A 143 23.01 8.73 8.16
CA GLU A 143 23.89 8.15 9.17
C GLU A 143 25.31 8.74 9.16
N LYS A 144 25.82 9.10 7.97
CA LYS A 144 27.11 9.80 7.84
C LYS A 144 27.13 11.20 8.47
N GLN A 145 25.97 11.84 8.64
CA GLN A 145 25.84 13.23 9.09
C GLN A 145 25.25 13.32 10.49
N ASP A 146 24.23 12.51 10.76
CA ASP A 146 23.53 12.40 12.04
C ASP A 146 23.03 10.94 12.27
N PRO A 147 23.82 10.12 12.98
CA PRO A 147 23.43 8.75 13.32
C PRO A 147 22.16 8.64 14.16
N VAL A 148 21.83 9.65 14.97
CA VAL A 148 20.62 9.64 15.82
C VAL A 148 19.39 9.85 14.95
N ALA A 149 19.46 10.80 14.01
CA ALA A 149 18.40 11.01 13.02
C ALA A 149 18.21 9.79 12.12
N ALA A 150 19.28 9.10 11.72
CA ALA A 150 19.19 7.89 10.91
C ALA A 150 18.40 6.78 11.62
N ARG A 151 18.64 6.56 12.92
CA ARG A 151 17.85 5.59 13.73
C ARG A 151 16.38 5.97 13.78
N LYS A 152 16.07 7.25 14.03
CA LYS A 152 14.70 7.76 14.05
C LYS A 152 13.98 7.56 12.71
N TRP A 153 14.66 7.83 11.60
CA TRP A 153 14.12 7.57 10.27
C TRP A 153 13.89 6.09 10.01
N ASN A 154 14.83 5.23 10.38
CA ASN A 154 14.67 3.79 10.26
C ASN A 154 13.44 3.27 11.03
N GLU A 155 13.25 3.73 12.28
CA GLU A 155 12.04 3.42 13.06
C GLU A 155 10.75 3.88 12.37
N ASN A 156 10.76 5.08 11.77
CA ASN A 156 9.62 5.58 11.00
C ASN A 156 9.29 4.67 9.80
N PHE A 157 10.31 4.22 9.05
CA PHE A 157 10.11 3.29 7.94
C PHE A 157 9.57 1.93 8.40
N LEU A 158 10.12 1.37 9.48
CA LEU A 158 9.64 0.12 10.08
C LEU A 158 8.19 0.23 10.55
N LYS A 159 7.80 1.40 11.09
CA LYS A 159 6.41 1.66 11.49
C LYS A 159 5.49 1.80 10.29
N ALA A 160 5.91 2.52 9.24
CA ALA A 160 5.14 2.68 8.01
C ALA A 160 4.86 1.35 7.29
N ALA A 161 5.79 0.38 7.38
CA ALA A 161 5.59 -0.97 6.86
C ALA A 161 4.46 -1.73 7.59
N LYS A 162 4.17 -1.39 8.85
CA LYS A 162 3.14 -2.03 9.68
C LYS A 162 1.85 -1.22 9.77
N GLU A 163 1.83 0.00 9.26
CA GLU A 163 0.72 0.91 9.43
C GLU A 163 -0.53 0.41 8.70
N ASP A 164 -1.70 0.67 9.30
CA ASP A 164 -2.98 0.35 8.70
C ASP A 164 -3.26 1.28 7.52
N CYS A 165 -3.75 0.67 6.46
CA CYS A 165 -4.16 1.39 5.26
C CYS A 165 -5.61 1.84 5.46
N LYS A 166 -5.74 3.04 6.02
CA LYS A 166 -7.02 3.72 6.21
C LYS A 166 -7.46 4.42 4.92
#